data_AF-A0A4S8LF76-F1
#
_entry.id   AF-A0A4S8LF76-F1
#
_cell.length_a   1.000
_cell.length_b   1.000
_cell.length_c   1.000
_cell.angle_alpha   90.00
_cell.angle_beta   90.00
_cell.angle_gamma   90.00
#
_symmetry.space_group_name_H-M   'P 1'
#
loop_
_entity.id
_entity.type
_entity.pdbx_description
1 polymer ?
#
loop_
_entity_poly.entity_id
_entity_poly.type
_entity_poly.pdbx_seq_one_letter_code
_entity_poly.pdbx_strand_id
1 'polypeptide(L)'
;IWHYSHSNWNPDKKHLYSLHLQATDTNALSINVIRADYIINFANSLVGHQFKIIIQTTIFHVYDLVDQVHFKAWKAISILAALLWHTEIDNLEQYCSDVNIAAQCVLDAFALIDPTKIICKVELHLLSHLVRRFGPLTGVATD
;
A
#
# COMPACT_ATOMS: atom_id res chain seq x y z
N ILE A 1 -2.53 -7.14 -0.28
CA ILE A 1 -2.11 -7.05 1.14
C ILE A 1 -3.28 -6.73 2.07
N TRP A 2 -4.10 -5.71 1.79
CA TRP A 2 -5.26 -5.32 2.61
C TRP A 2 -6.18 -6.48 3.00
N HIS A 3 -6.66 -7.24 2.01
CA HIS A 3 -7.49 -8.42 2.25
C HIS A 3 -6.81 -9.44 3.19
N TYR A 4 -5.52 -9.73 2.99
CA TYR A 4 -4.77 -10.66 3.85
C TYR A 4 -4.66 -10.18 5.30
N SER A 5 -4.63 -8.86 5.52
CA SER A 5 -4.58 -8.29 6.86
C SER A 5 -5.93 -8.42 7.57
N HIS A 6 -7.00 -7.81 7.04
CA HIS A 6 -8.24 -7.68 7.79
C HIS A 6 -9.10 -8.96 7.84
N SER A 7 -8.83 -9.96 6.98
CA SER A 7 -9.58 -11.22 6.97
C SER A 7 -9.44 -12.02 8.26
N ASN A 8 -8.29 -11.89 8.94
CA ASN A 8 -8.00 -12.59 10.19
C ASN A 8 -8.25 -11.74 11.45
N TRP A 9 -8.77 -10.51 11.30
CA TRP A 9 -9.05 -9.64 12.43
C TRP A 9 -10.37 -10.00 13.11
N ASN A 10 -10.31 -10.22 14.42
CA ASN A 10 -11.49 -10.28 15.27
C ASN A 10 -12.14 -8.88 15.44
N PRO A 11 -13.34 -8.78 16.00
CA PRO A 11 -14.03 -7.50 16.19
C PRO A 11 -13.18 -6.47 16.95
N ASP A 12 -12.44 -6.89 17.97
CA ASP A 12 -11.61 -6.00 18.80
C ASP A 12 -10.46 -5.38 17.99
N LYS A 13 -9.76 -6.18 17.18
CA LYS A 13 -8.69 -5.70 16.29
C LYS A 13 -9.23 -4.74 15.23
N LYS A 14 -10.41 -5.04 14.67
CA LYS A 14 -11.10 -4.15 13.72
C LYS A 14 -11.45 -2.82 14.36
N HIS A 15 -11.97 -2.85 15.59
CA HIS A 15 -12.30 -1.65 16.35
C HIS A 15 -11.05 -0.83 16.69
N LEU A 16 -9.98 -1.48 17.16
CA LEU A 16 -8.70 -0.83 17.47
C LEU A 16 -8.11 -0.15 16.23
N TYR A 17 -8.09 -0.84 15.10
CA TYR A 17 -7.65 -0.24 13.84
C TYR A 17 -8.52 0.95 13.42
N SER A 18 -9.85 0.85 13.57
CA SER A 18 -10.78 1.95 13.26
C SER A 18 -10.45 3.19 14.10
N LEU A 19 -10.25 3.01 15.41
CA LEU A 19 -9.89 4.09 16.33
C LEU A 19 -8.57 4.77 15.93
N HIS A 20 -7.53 3.96 15.69
CA HIS A 20 -6.22 4.49 15.28
C HIS A 20 -6.30 5.23 13.95
N LEU A 21 -7.00 4.66 12.97
CA LEU A 21 -7.18 5.27 11.66
C LEU A 21 -7.94 6.61 11.78
N GLN A 22 -9.01 6.67 12.58
CA GLN A 22 -9.78 7.89 12.80
C GLN A 22 -9.00 8.99 13.51
N ALA A 23 -8.03 8.61 14.36
CA ALA A 23 -7.15 9.53 15.08
C ALA A 23 -5.99 10.08 14.24
N THR A 24 -5.86 9.68 12.97
CA THR A 24 -4.79 10.15 12.09
C THR A 24 -4.91 11.65 11.82
N ASP A 25 -3.83 12.40 12.03
CA ASP A 25 -3.75 13.79 11.59
C ASP A 25 -3.67 13.86 10.05
N THR A 26 -4.63 14.56 9.44
CA THR A 26 -4.74 14.71 7.99
C THR A 26 -4.14 16.00 7.46
N ASN A 27 -3.60 16.89 8.30
CA ASN A 27 -3.15 18.23 7.91
C ASN A 27 -2.10 18.25 6.79
N ALA A 28 -1.29 17.18 6.65
CA ALA A 28 -0.26 17.05 5.62
C ALA A 28 -0.60 16.01 4.53
N LEU A 29 -1.80 15.40 4.57
CA LEU A 29 -2.19 14.34 3.65
C LEU A 29 -3.16 14.87 2.60
N SER A 30 -2.91 14.58 1.32
CA SER A 30 -3.83 14.93 0.22
C SER A 30 -5.03 13.96 0.13
N ILE A 31 -5.74 13.78 1.24
CA ILE A 31 -6.86 12.82 1.38
C ILE A 31 -8.13 13.48 1.88
N ASN A 32 -9.27 12.84 1.60
CA ASN A 32 -10.56 13.23 2.16
C ASN A 32 -10.63 12.89 3.66
N VAL A 33 -11.65 13.43 4.32
CA VAL A 33 -11.99 13.08 5.71
C VAL A 33 -12.04 11.57 5.88
N ILE A 34 -11.28 11.08 6.84
CA ILE A 34 -11.22 9.66 7.18
C ILE A 34 -12.54 9.26 7.84
N ARG A 35 -13.19 8.25 7.25
CA ARG A 35 -14.38 7.57 7.81
C ARG A 35 -13.97 6.15 8.18
N ALA A 36 -13.28 5.98 9.30
CA ALA A 36 -12.63 4.73 9.63
C ALA A 36 -13.62 3.56 9.79
N ASP A 37 -14.77 3.81 10.42
CA ASP A 37 -15.83 2.80 10.58
C ASP A 37 -16.37 2.33 9.23
N TYR A 38 -16.53 3.24 8.26
CA TYR A 38 -16.92 2.86 6.91
C TYR A 38 -15.85 1.95 6.27
N ILE A 39 -14.58 2.34 6.36
CA ILE A 39 -13.46 1.58 5.77
C ILE A 39 -13.41 0.16 6.33
N ILE A 40 -13.64 -0.01 7.64
CA ILE A 40 -13.64 -1.33 8.29
C ILE A 40 -14.89 -2.14 7.95
N ASN A 41 -16.07 -1.52 7.98
CA ASN A 41 -17.34 -2.21 7.70
C ASN A 41 -17.47 -2.64 6.23
N PHE A 42 -16.87 -1.89 5.31
CA PHE A 42 -16.89 -2.14 3.87
C PHE A 42 -15.51 -2.52 3.31
N ALA A 43 -14.66 -3.17 4.13
CA ALA A 43 -13.26 -3.46 3.79
C ALA A 43 -13.04 -4.21 2.46
N ASN A 44 -14.04 -4.97 1.99
CA ASN A 44 -14.00 -5.72 0.72
C ASN A 44 -14.52 -4.94 -0.49
N SER A 45 -15.09 -3.75 -0.31
CA SER A 45 -15.78 -2.98 -1.35
C SER A 45 -15.31 -1.53 -1.39
N LEU A 46 -14.02 -1.34 -1.10
CA LEU A 46 -13.42 -0.02 -1.09
C LEU A 46 -13.19 0.50 -2.51
N VAL A 47 -13.26 1.83 -2.65
CA VAL A 47 -12.98 2.54 -3.90
C VAL A 47 -11.64 3.29 -3.81
N GLY A 48 -11.15 3.80 -4.95
CA GLY A 48 -9.81 4.38 -5.07
C GLY A 48 -9.44 5.42 -4.00
N HIS A 49 -10.34 6.34 -3.63
CA HIS A 49 -10.04 7.33 -2.59
C HIS A 49 -9.86 6.72 -1.19
N GLN A 50 -10.58 5.64 -0.87
CA GLN A 50 -10.41 4.90 0.39
C GLN A 50 -9.11 4.11 0.39
N PHE A 51 -8.76 3.50 -0.74
CA PHE A 51 -7.45 2.86 -0.91
C PHE A 51 -6.30 3.85 -0.79
N LYS A 52 -6.47 5.09 -1.27
CA LYS A 52 -5.48 6.16 -1.08
C LYS A 52 -5.26 6.47 0.40
N ILE A 53 -6.34 6.54 1.19
CA ILE A 53 -6.23 6.70 2.66
C ILE A 53 -5.43 5.53 3.24
N ILE A 54 -5.84 4.29 2.94
CA ILE A 54 -5.19 3.08 3.45
C ILE A 54 -3.71 3.09 3.11
N ILE A 55 -3.32 3.26 1.85
CA ILE A 55 -1.92 3.10 1.47
C ILE A 55 -0.99 4.14 2.11
N GLN A 56 -1.52 5.33 2.40
CA GLN A 56 -0.78 6.42 3.05
C GLN A 56 -0.69 6.27 4.57
N THR A 57 -1.71 5.70 5.23
CA THR A 57 -1.80 5.72 6.70
C THR A 57 -1.63 4.36 7.37
N THR A 58 -1.93 3.27 6.67
CA THR A 58 -2.09 1.93 7.27
C THR A 58 -0.82 1.44 7.97
N ILE A 59 0.36 1.73 7.42
CA ILE A 59 1.64 1.30 8.00
C ILE A 59 1.82 1.77 9.45
N PHE A 60 1.26 2.93 9.80
CA PHE A 60 1.32 3.49 11.14
C PHE A 60 0.37 2.83 12.12
N HIS A 61 -0.60 2.03 11.63
CA HIS A 61 -1.72 1.51 12.43
C HIS A 61 -1.81 -0.01 12.46
N VAL A 62 -1.08 -0.71 11.58
CA VAL A 62 -1.09 -2.18 11.48
C VAL A 62 -0.04 -2.88 12.34
N TYR A 63 0.82 -2.14 13.04
CA TYR A 63 1.72 -2.73 14.01
C TYR A 63 0.91 -3.54 15.04
N ASP A 64 1.41 -4.72 15.43
CA ASP A 64 0.76 -5.69 16.32
C ASP A 64 -0.61 -6.24 15.88
N LEU A 65 -1.18 -5.76 14.78
CA LEU A 65 -2.43 -6.27 14.20
C LEU A 65 -2.20 -7.35 13.15
N VAL A 66 -1.03 -7.36 12.53
CA VAL A 66 -0.59 -8.34 11.53
C VAL A 66 0.73 -8.98 11.98
N ASP A 67 1.06 -10.17 11.44
CA ASP A 67 2.36 -10.78 11.70
C ASP A 67 3.51 -10.02 11.01
N GLN A 68 4.74 -10.38 11.37
CA GLN A 68 5.93 -9.70 10.90
C GLN A 68 6.11 -9.75 9.37
N VAL A 69 5.64 -10.80 8.70
CA VAL A 69 5.77 -10.93 7.24
C VAL A 69 4.83 -9.93 6.56
N HIS A 70 3.58 -9.87 6.99
CA HIS A 70 2.61 -8.89 6.48
C HIS A 70 3.00 -7.45 6.82
N PHE A 71 3.57 -7.20 8.00
CA PHE A 71 4.07 -5.88 8.36
C PHE A 71 5.22 -5.42 7.45
N LYS A 72 6.17 -6.32 7.14
CA LYS A 72 7.25 -6.03 6.17
C LYS A 72 6.70 -5.72 4.78
N ALA A 73 5.67 -6.44 4.33
CA ALA A 73 5.01 -6.16 3.06
C ALA A 73 4.33 -4.79 3.05
N TRP A 74 3.61 -4.43 4.12
CA TRP A 74 3.06 -3.08 4.26
C TRP A 74 4.13 -2.01 4.22
N LYS A 75 5.25 -2.21 4.91
CA LYS A 75 6.38 -1.26 4.91
C LYS A 75 6.93 -1.06 3.50
N ALA A 76 7.20 -2.14 2.77
CA ALA A 76 7.72 -2.07 1.41
C ALA A 76 6.74 -1.35 0.48
N ILE A 77 5.45 -1.66 0.57
CA ILE A 77 4.40 -1.03 -0.23
C ILE A 77 4.28 0.47 0.09
N SER A 78 4.32 0.86 1.36
CA SER A 78 4.23 2.27 1.75
C SER A 78 5.44 3.09 1.29
N ILE A 79 6.65 2.50 1.28
CA ILE A 79 7.85 3.15 0.71
C ILE A 79 7.69 3.34 -0.79
N LEU A 80 7.31 2.27 -1.52
CA LEU A 80 7.09 2.36 -2.97
C LEU A 80 6.00 3.38 -3.30
N ALA A 81 4.88 3.36 -2.57
CA ALA A 81 3.81 4.34 -2.71
C ALA A 81 4.35 5.77 -2.54
N ALA A 82 5.08 6.05 -1.45
CA ALA A 82 5.64 7.38 -1.22
C ALA A 82 6.52 7.86 -2.40
N LEU A 83 7.35 6.98 -2.96
CA LEU A 83 8.17 7.28 -4.15
C LEU A 83 7.30 7.54 -5.38
N LEU A 84 6.25 6.75 -5.61
CA LEU A 84 5.36 6.94 -6.77
C LEU A 84 4.50 8.20 -6.70
N TRP A 85 4.31 8.77 -5.50
CA TRP A 85 3.56 10.02 -5.28
C TRP A 85 4.46 11.27 -5.24
N HIS A 86 5.76 11.16 -5.52
CA HIS A 86 6.65 12.31 -5.65
C HIS A 86 6.28 13.19 -6.85
N THR A 87 6.10 14.49 -6.63
CA THR A 87 5.74 15.46 -7.68
C THR A 87 6.96 16.09 -8.36
N GLU A 88 8.11 16.09 -7.69
CA GLU A 88 9.35 16.72 -8.15
C GLU A 88 10.50 15.70 -8.06
N ILE A 89 11.28 15.61 -9.14
CA ILE A 89 12.40 14.67 -9.29
C ILE A 89 13.65 15.48 -9.65
N ASP A 90 14.53 15.67 -8.66
CA ASP A 90 15.78 16.40 -8.84
C ASP A 90 16.82 15.58 -9.62
N ASN A 91 16.89 14.28 -9.35
CA ASN A 91 17.80 13.34 -10.01
C ASN A 91 17.02 12.12 -10.49
N LEU A 92 16.81 12.06 -11.80
CA LEU A 92 16.05 11.00 -12.46
C LEU A 92 16.69 9.62 -12.32
N GLU A 93 18.02 9.53 -12.36
CA GLU A 93 18.74 8.25 -12.26
C GLU A 93 18.61 7.67 -10.85
N GLN A 94 18.82 8.51 -9.84
CA GLN A 94 18.64 8.12 -8.44
C GLN A 94 17.19 7.72 -8.16
N TYR A 95 16.23 8.52 -8.60
CA TYR A 95 14.80 8.21 -8.47
C TYR A 95 14.44 6.86 -9.12
N CYS A 96 14.90 6.61 -10.35
CA CYS A 96 14.66 5.33 -11.03
C CYS A 96 15.27 4.15 -10.25
N SER A 97 16.47 4.34 -9.69
CA SER A 97 17.13 3.33 -8.85
C SER A 97 16.33 3.04 -7.57
N ASP A 98 15.89 4.09 -6.87
CA ASP A 98 15.13 3.97 -5.62
C ASP A 98 13.77 3.30 -5.84
N VAL A 99 13.05 3.69 -6.90
CA VAL A 99 11.79 3.05 -7.30
C VAL A 99 12.01 1.58 -7.64
N ASN A 100 13.10 1.24 -8.35
CA ASN A 100 13.41 -0.15 -8.67
C ASN A 100 13.66 -0.97 -7.40
N ILE A 101 14.50 -0.45 -6.50
CA ILE A 101 14.82 -1.12 -5.23
C ILE A 101 13.53 -1.31 -4.40
N ALA A 102 12.70 -0.28 -4.29
CA ALA A 102 11.43 -0.37 -3.58
C ALA A 102 10.47 -1.38 -4.22
N ALA A 103 10.38 -1.42 -5.55
CA ALA A 103 9.58 -2.40 -6.28
C ALA A 103 10.06 -3.84 -6.04
N GLN A 104 11.38 -4.08 -6.09
CA GLN A 104 11.95 -5.39 -5.75
C GLN A 104 11.67 -5.77 -4.30
N CYS A 105 11.79 -4.84 -3.35
CA CYS A 105 11.44 -5.10 -1.95
C CYS A 105 9.96 -5.52 -1.78
N VAL A 106 9.05 -4.94 -2.57
CA VAL A 106 7.64 -5.35 -2.58
C VAL A 106 7.51 -6.78 -3.12
N LEU A 107 8.17 -7.09 -4.23
CA LEU A 107 8.15 -8.43 -4.82
C LEU A 107 8.71 -9.49 -3.85
N ASP A 108 9.84 -9.21 -3.21
CA ASP A 108 10.45 -10.09 -2.20
C ASP A 108 9.51 -10.30 -1.01
N ALA A 109 8.84 -9.24 -0.54
CA ALA A 109 7.88 -9.37 0.55
C ALA A 109 6.66 -10.22 0.15
N PHE A 110 6.17 -10.09 -1.09
CA PHE A 110 5.09 -10.94 -1.60
C PHE A 110 5.52 -12.38 -1.84
N ALA A 111 6.78 -12.63 -2.21
CA ALA A 111 7.32 -13.98 -2.36
C ALA A 111 7.29 -14.75 -1.03
N LEU A 112 7.45 -14.06 0.10
CA LEU A 112 7.33 -14.64 1.45
C LEU A 112 5.88 -14.92 1.88
N ILE A 113 4.90 -14.18 1.32
CA ILE A 113 3.47 -14.34 1.66
C ILE A 113 2.82 -15.38 0.75
N ASP A 114 2.90 -15.16 -0.56
CA ASP A 114 2.28 -15.99 -1.60
C ASP A 114 2.96 -15.68 -2.95
N PRO A 115 3.98 -16.47 -3.36
CA PRO A 115 4.72 -16.22 -4.59
C PRO A 115 3.87 -16.35 -5.85
N THR A 116 2.74 -17.08 -5.80
CA THR A 116 1.83 -17.22 -6.95
C THR A 116 1.24 -15.87 -7.35
N LYS A 117 1.09 -14.93 -6.42
CA LYS A 117 0.57 -13.58 -6.71
C LYS A 117 1.46 -12.75 -7.62
N ILE A 118 2.77 -13.00 -7.64
CA ILE A 118 3.70 -12.30 -8.53
C ILE A 118 3.37 -12.60 -10.00
N ILE A 119 2.88 -13.81 -10.28
CA ILE A 119 2.55 -14.27 -11.64
C ILE A 119 1.09 -13.97 -11.96
N CYS A 120 0.17 -14.24 -11.03
CA CYS A 120 -1.26 -14.16 -11.30
C CYS A 120 -1.85 -12.75 -11.17
N LYS A 121 -1.19 -11.82 -10.46
CA LYS A 121 -1.70 -10.46 -10.27
C LYS A 121 -0.95 -9.51 -11.20
N VAL A 122 -1.62 -9.02 -12.24
CA VAL A 122 -1.03 -8.16 -13.27
C VAL A 122 -0.30 -6.95 -12.67
N GLU A 123 -0.87 -6.31 -11.66
CA GLU A 123 -0.26 -5.16 -10.99
C GLU A 123 1.11 -5.50 -10.37
N LEU A 124 1.25 -6.67 -9.75
CA LEU A 124 2.54 -7.12 -9.18
C LEU A 124 3.49 -7.56 -10.28
N HIS A 125 3.00 -8.21 -11.32
CA HIS A 125 3.81 -8.55 -12.48
C HIS A 125 4.39 -7.29 -13.14
N LEU A 126 3.59 -6.22 -13.25
CA LEU A 126 4.03 -4.94 -13.82
C LEU A 126 5.10 -4.24 -12.97
N LEU A 127 5.15 -4.46 -11.65
CA LEU A 127 6.25 -3.97 -10.80
C LEU A 127 7.62 -4.47 -11.26
N SER A 128 7.69 -5.68 -11.83
CA SER A 128 8.94 -6.24 -12.35
C SER A 128 9.44 -5.51 -13.62
N HIS A 129 8.57 -4.74 -14.27
CA HIS A 129 8.85 -4.04 -15.54
C HIS A 129 8.96 -2.51 -15.40
N LEU A 130 8.77 -1.98 -14.17
CA LEU A 130 8.46 -0.58 -13.91
C LEU A 130 9.57 0.41 -14.31
N VAL A 131 10.82 -0.04 -14.38
CA VAL A 131 11.99 0.87 -14.43
C VAL A 131 12.57 1.05 -15.84
N ARG A 132 12.17 0.25 -16.84
CA ARG A 132 12.78 0.32 -18.18
C ARG A 132 11.90 0.84 -19.31
N ARG A 133 10.60 1.12 -19.10
CA ARG A 133 9.75 1.47 -20.27
C ARG A 133 8.58 2.43 -20.10
N PHE A 134 8.03 2.66 -18.90
CA PHE A 134 6.67 3.22 -18.81
C PHE A 134 6.53 4.63 -18.23
N GLY A 135 7.59 5.27 -17.71
CA GLY A 135 7.44 6.56 -17.05
C GLY A 135 6.49 6.50 -15.82
N PRO A 136 5.98 7.63 -15.31
CA PRO A 136 5.02 7.64 -14.21
C PRO A 136 3.73 6.89 -14.61
N LEU A 137 3.35 5.86 -13.85
CA LEU A 137 2.23 4.95 -14.16
C LEU A 137 0.82 5.56 -14.03
N THR A 138 0.70 6.88 -13.90
CA THR A 138 -0.58 7.60 -13.92
C THR A 138 -1.26 7.39 -15.27
N GLY A 139 -2.08 6.35 -15.39
CA GLY A 139 -2.92 6.05 -16.56
C GLY A 139 -2.79 4.64 -17.17
N VAL A 140 -1.90 3.77 -16.69
CA VAL A 140 -1.72 2.41 -17.26
C VAL A 140 -2.24 1.29 -16.35
N ALA A 141 -2.67 1.62 -15.13
CA ALA A 141 -3.12 0.69 -14.10
C ALA A 141 -4.62 0.84 -13.76
N THR A 142 -5.45 1.02 -14.79
CA THR A 142 -6.91 0.92 -14.67
C THR A 142 -7.43 0.05 -15.80
N ASP A 143 -7.58 -1.23 -15.48
CA ASP A 143 -8.75 -2.06 -15.76
C ASP A 143 -8.76 -3.28 -14.82
#